data_AF-K9TI66-F1
#
_entry.id   AF-K9TI66-F1
#
_cell.length_a   1.000
_cell.length_b   1.000
_cell.length_c   1.000
_cell.angle_alpha   90.00
_cell.angle_beta   90.00
_cell.angle_gamma   90.00
#
_symmetry.space_group_name_H-M   'P 1'
#
loop_
_entity.id
_entity.type
_entity.pdbx_description
1 polymer ?
#
loop_
_entity_poly.entity_id
_entity_poly.type
_entity_poly.pdbx_seq_one_letter_code
_entity_poly.pdbx_strand_id
1 'polypeptide(L)'
;MKKILTFGLLSLLITTACGKSDLPQPDLSKTFPTFETFIEWCQNQESLSPDAKHTVEVLLKEAGTQECDRAQESLSKMTELGIRGDEIKDIAPLAGLTNLEWLELSYNKIEDIAPLAGLTNLEWLDLSYNKIEDIASLANLNNLKFLAIRDNQIEDVAPLTNLTNLEVLWLDENKIGEVASFASLTQLTQLHLSGNQIEDVAPLANLTNLESLWLNENKIKDVASLVSMTKLTQLYLSSNEIEDLAPLKGLPEMAELQLNNNQIVNVAPLASLTNLTTLELNENQIKDIAPLASLTQLGFLQLTKNQIVNISPLATLTKLETLQLLYNEIKDVAPLASLTNLTFLTLGENQIKDVAPLASLTELTSLDLSNNEIKDIDPLANLTQLTFLHLSDNQIKDVAPLASLTQLKHLHLRNNEIKDIARLPNLTQMDNFSVDGNPIDPHFCLFNWQICRPF
;
A
#
# COMPACT_ATOMS: atom_id res chain seq x y z
N MET A 1 -35.87 43.25 0.42
CA MET A 1 -36.59 44.17 -0.48
C MET A 1 -35.90 44.11 -1.84
N LYS A 2 -36.32 43.26 -2.77
CA LYS A 2 -37.33 43.50 -3.84
C LYS A 2 -37.09 44.76 -4.69
N LYS A 3 -36.72 44.55 -5.96
CA LYS A 3 -37.28 45.10 -7.23
C LYS A 3 -36.22 44.89 -8.32
N ILE A 4 -36.33 43.93 -9.26
CA ILE A 4 -37.27 43.80 -10.39
C ILE A 4 -37.43 45.10 -11.19
N LEU A 5 -36.92 45.09 -12.43
CA LEU A 5 -37.56 45.70 -13.60
C LEU A 5 -37.10 45.00 -14.88
N THR A 6 -38.01 44.18 -15.40
CA THR A 6 -38.11 43.68 -16.78
C THR A 6 -38.59 44.78 -17.72
N PHE A 7 -38.15 44.74 -19.00
CA PHE A 7 -38.82 45.08 -20.27
C PHE A 7 -37.68 45.24 -21.30
N GLY A 8 -37.67 44.73 -22.52
CA GLY A 8 -38.64 44.12 -23.42
C GLY A 8 -37.99 44.11 -24.81
N LEU A 9 -38.35 43.15 -25.65
CA LEU A 9 -37.77 42.89 -26.98
C LEU A 9 -37.68 44.12 -27.89
N LEU A 10 -36.59 44.23 -28.66
CA LEU A 10 -36.67 44.66 -30.06
C LEU A 10 -35.59 43.98 -30.91
N SER A 11 -36.05 43.23 -31.90
CA SER A 11 -35.31 42.63 -33.00
C SER A 11 -34.66 43.69 -33.91
N LEU A 12 -33.41 43.48 -34.31
CA LEU A 12 -32.97 43.80 -35.67
C LEU A 12 -31.70 43.01 -36.03
N LEU A 13 -31.76 42.34 -37.18
CA LEU A 13 -30.68 41.63 -37.86
C LEU A 13 -29.50 42.56 -38.17
N ILE A 14 -28.28 42.18 -37.80
CA ILE A 14 -27.08 42.45 -38.61
C ILE A 14 -26.22 41.19 -38.62
N THR A 15 -26.05 40.68 -39.84
CA THR A 15 -25.18 39.59 -40.25
C THR A 15 -23.71 39.94 -40.05
N THR A 16 -22.94 39.06 -39.41
CA THR A 16 -21.52 38.85 -39.74
C THR A 16 -21.13 37.41 -39.41
N ALA A 17 -20.53 36.76 -40.40
CA ALA A 17 -20.11 35.38 -40.41
C ALA A 17 -19.00 35.10 -39.37
N CYS A 18 -19.13 33.98 -38.66
CA CYS A 18 -17.98 33.24 -38.14
C CYS A 18 -18.21 31.75 -38.37
N GLY A 19 -17.17 31.08 -38.85
CA GLY A 19 -17.21 29.79 -39.53
C GLY A 19 -17.74 28.62 -38.69
N LYS A 20 -18.41 27.71 -39.40
CA LYS A 20 -18.65 26.34 -38.98
C LYS A 20 -17.30 25.67 -38.71
N SER A 21 -17.07 25.28 -37.45
CA SER A 21 -16.19 24.18 -37.14
C SER A 21 -17.04 22.91 -37.24
N ASP A 22 -16.73 22.07 -38.23
CA ASP A 22 -17.27 20.73 -38.35
C ASP A 22 -16.66 19.86 -37.25
N LEU A 23 -17.27 19.89 -36.07
CA LEU A 23 -17.14 18.81 -35.10
C LEU A 23 -18.19 17.74 -35.49
N PRO A 24 -17.80 16.48 -35.71
CA PRO A 24 -18.77 15.43 -36.00
C PRO A 24 -19.68 15.27 -34.79
N GLN A 25 -20.99 15.49 -34.99
CA GLN A 25 -21.97 15.10 -34.00
C GLN A 25 -22.04 13.57 -33.92
N PRO A 26 -22.11 12.97 -32.72
CA PRO A 26 -22.32 11.54 -32.60
C PRO A 26 -23.65 11.17 -33.27
N ASP A 27 -23.58 10.17 -34.15
CA ASP A 27 -24.74 9.62 -34.84
C ASP A 27 -25.62 8.85 -33.84
N LEU A 28 -26.62 9.54 -33.30
CA LEU A 28 -27.62 9.01 -32.36
C LEU A 28 -28.62 8.04 -33.01
N SER A 29 -28.44 7.64 -34.27
CA SER A 29 -29.35 6.73 -34.98
C SER A 29 -28.96 5.25 -34.92
N LYS A 30 -27.77 4.91 -34.37
CA LYS A 30 -27.38 3.52 -34.16
C LYS A 30 -27.88 3.00 -32.81
N THR A 31 -29.15 2.59 -32.76
CA THR A 31 -29.61 1.67 -31.71
C THR A 31 -28.98 0.31 -31.97
N PHE A 32 -27.99 -0.09 -31.17
CA PHE A 32 -27.45 -1.44 -31.23
C PHE A 32 -28.49 -2.44 -30.69
N PRO A 33 -28.60 -3.64 -31.28
CA PRO A 33 -29.52 -4.66 -30.80
C PRO A 33 -29.15 -5.08 -29.37
N THR A 34 -30.17 -5.21 -28.52
CA THR A 34 -30.06 -5.83 -27.19
C THR A 34 -30.35 -7.32 -27.32
N PHE A 35 -29.34 -8.16 -27.13
CA PHE A 35 -29.49 -9.62 -27.13
C PHE A 35 -29.55 -10.15 -25.70
N GLU A 36 -30.40 -11.15 -25.44
CA GLU A 36 -30.60 -11.71 -24.10
C GLU A 36 -29.68 -12.90 -23.83
N THR A 37 -29.28 -13.63 -24.87
CA THR A 37 -28.51 -14.87 -24.75
C THR A 37 -27.19 -14.78 -25.49
N PHE A 38 -26.16 -15.49 -25.01
CA PHE A 38 -24.83 -15.49 -25.65
C PHE A 38 -24.88 -16.00 -27.11
N ILE A 39 -25.72 -17.00 -27.40
CA ILE A 39 -25.91 -17.50 -28.78
C ILE A 39 -26.31 -16.39 -29.76
N GLU A 40 -27.19 -15.46 -29.35
CA GLU A 40 -27.61 -14.34 -30.20
C GLU A 40 -26.45 -13.37 -30.45
N TRP A 41 -25.66 -13.04 -29.41
CA TRP A 41 -24.42 -12.26 -29.57
C TRP A 41 -23.46 -12.96 -30.55
N CYS A 42 -23.24 -14.25 -30.37
CA CYS A 42 -22.31 -15.03 -31.17
C CYS A 42 -22.72 -15.17 -32.65
N GLN A 43 -24.01 -15.33 -32.93
CA GLN A 43 -24.52 -15.48 -34.29
C GLN A 43 -24.58 -14.15 -35.06
N ASN A 44 -24.60 -13.01 -34.35
CA ASN A 44 -24.75 -11.67 -34.95
C ASN A 44 -23.47 -10.83 -34.91
N GLN A 45 -22.29 -11.46 -34.87
CA GLN A 45 -20.97 -10.79 -34.73
C GLN A 45 -20.70 -9.65 -35.72
N GLU A 46 -21.22 -9.72 -36.96
CA GLU A 46 -21.01 -8.67 -37.97
C GLU A 46 -21.72 -7.35 -37.62
N SER A 47 -22.74 -7.41 -36.77
CA SER A 47 -23.52 -6.25 -36.32
C SER A 47 -23.03 -5.64 -35.01
N LEU A 48 -22.08 -6.30 -34.34
CA LEU A 48 -21.56 -5.90 -33.04
C LEU A 48 -20.55 -4.75 -33.15
N SER A 49 -20.40 -4.02 -32.05
CA SER A 49 -19.25 -3.14 -31.86
C SER A 49 -17.96 -3.98 -31.82
N PRO A 50 -16.78 -3.39 -32.16
CA PRO A 50 -15.51 -4.09 -32.00
C PRO A 50 -15.30 -4.62 -30.58
N ASP A 51 -15.73 -3.87 -29.56
CA ASP A 51 -15.59 -4.25 -28.15
C ASP A 51 -16.48 -5.45 -27.79
N ALA A 52 -17.76 -5.44 -28.19
CA ALA A 52 -18.66 -6.56 -27.96
C ALA A 52 -18.22 -7.81 -28.73
N LYS A 53 -17.72 -7.64 -29.96
CA LYS A 53 -17.18 -8.74 -30.75
C LYS A 53 -15.96 -9.38 -30.08
N HIS A 54 -15.04 -8.56 -29.56
CA HIS A 54 -13.89 -9.03 -28.81
C HIS A 54 -14.31 -9.85 -27.59
N THR A 55 -15.30 -9.38 -26.83
CA THR A 55 -15.87 -10.15 -25.70
C THR A 55 -16.46 -11.49 -26.15
N VAL A 56 -17.16 -11.53 -27.28
CA VAL A 56 -17.66 -12.79 -27.86
C VAL A 56 -16.52 -13.74 -28.21
N GLU A 57 -15.45 -13.24 -28.82
CA GLU A 57 -14.26 -14.04 -29.15
C GLU A 57 -13.58 -14.62 -27.90
N VAL A 58 -13.49 -13.83 -26.82
CA VAL A 58 -12.98 -14.30 -25.52
C VAL A 58 -13.90 -15.37 -24.92
N LEU A 59 -15.22 -15.16 -24.91
CA LEU A 59 -16.17 -16.15 -24.39
C LEU A 59 -16.19 -17.45 -25.21
N LEU A 60 -15.98 -17.39 -26.53
CA LEU A 60 -15.80 -18.58 -27.37
C LEU A 60 -14.53 -19.36 -26.99
N LYS A 61 -13.43 -18.65 -26.70
CA LYS A 61 -12.18 -19.24 -26.21
C LYS A 61 -12.39 -19.91 -24.85
N GLU A 62 -13.06 -19.25 -23.91
CA GLU A 62 -13.39 -19.83 -22.60
C GLU A 62 -14.32 -21.05 -22.72
N ALA A 63 -15.27 -21.02 -23.65
CA ALA A 63 -16.12 -22.16 -23.95
C ALA A 63 -15.38 -23.32 -24.68
N GLY A 64 -14.15 -23.08 -25.15
CA GLY A 64 -13.34 -24.06 -25.88
C GLY A 64 -13.88 -24.43 -27.27
N THR A 65 -14.69 -23.56 -27.90
CA THR A 65 -15.36 -23.84 -29.17
C THR A 65 -15.60 -22.58 -30.00
N GLN A 66 -15.78 -22.75 -31.31
CA GLN A 66 -16.19 -21.67 -32.24
C GLN A 66 -17.66 -21.81 -32.65
N GLU A 67 -18.34 -22.89 -32.24
CA GLU A 67 -19.74 -23.13 -32.53
C GLU A 67 -20.62 -22.45 -31.47
N CYS A 68 -21.41 -21.45 -31.87
CA CYS A 68 -22.24 -20.64 -30.97
C CYS A 68 -23.19 -21.47 -30.08
N ASP A 69 -23.84 -22.50 -30.65
CA ASP A 69 -24.80 -23.34 -29.91
C ASP A 69 -24.10 -24.12 -28.79
N ARG A 70 -22.91 -24.68 -29.07
CA ARG A 70 -22.09 -25.39 -28.07
C ARG A 70 -21.54 -24.44 -27.01
N ALA A 71 -21.13 -23.25 -27.42
CA ALA A 71 -20.66 -22.23 -26.49
C ALA A 71 -21.77 -21.79 -25.54
N GLN A 72 -22.98 -21.52 -26.04
CA GLN A 72 -24.14 -21.22 -25.22
C GLN A 72 -24.45 -22.35 -24.23
N GLU A 73 -24.44 -23.60 -24.68
CA GLU A 73 -24.70 -24.74 -23.78
C GLU A 73 -23.63 -24.86 -22.67
N SER A 74 -22.36 -24.60 -23.01
CA SER A 74 -21.24 -24.64 -22.06
C SER A 74 -21.32 -23.48 -21.06
N LEU A 75 -21.32 -22.24 -21.56
CA LEU A 75 -21.29 -21.01 -20.75
C LEU A 75 -22.52 -20.89 -19.84
N SER A 76 -23.71 -21.26 -20.32
CA SER A 76 -24.93 -21.19 -19.51
C SER A 76 -24.96 -22.15 -18.33
N LYS A 77 -24.09 -23.17 -18.29
CA LYS A 77 -23.96 -24.11 -17.16
C LYS A 77 -22.80 -23.77 -16.22
N MET A 78 -21.96 -22.80 -16.58
CA MET A 78 -20.83 -22.41 -15.74
C MET A 78 -21.32 -21.70 -14.49
N THR A 79 -20.68 -22.04 -13.37
CA THR A 79 -20.81 -21.34 -12.09
C THR A 79 -19.62 -20.43 -11.83
N GLU A 80 -18.50 -20.65 -12.53
CA GLU A 80 -17.27 -19.88 -12.38
C GLU A 80 -16.78 -19.44 -13.77
N LEU A 81 -16.46 -18.16 -13.91
CA LEU A 81 -15.88 -17.59 -15.13
C LEU A 81 -14.82 -16.56 -14.77
N GLY A 82 -13.60 -16.76 -15.28
CA GLY A 82 -12.48 -15.85 -15.08
C GLY A 82 -11.97 -15.29 -16.39
N ILE A 83 -12.02 -13.97 -16.53
CA ILE A 83 -11.55 -13.26 -17.71
C ILE A 83 -10.70 -12.08 -17.24
N ARG A 84 -9.39 -12.33 -17.08
CA ARG A 84 -8.44 -11.36 -16.53
C ARG A 84 -7.44 -10.91 -17.59
N GLY A 85 -7.28 -9.60 -17.74
CA GLY A 85 -6.22 -9.07 -18.62
C GLY A 85 -6.49 -9.23 -20.12
N ASP A 86 -7.73 -9.51 -20.52
CA ASP A 86 -8.11 -9.72 -21.92
C ASP A 86 -8.52 -8.41 -22.61
N GLU A 87 -8.31 -7.25 -21.98
CA GLU A 87 -8.64 -5.93 -22.52
C GLU A 87 -10.13 -5.72 -22.85
N ILE A 88 -11.03 -6.46 -22.20
CA ILE A 88 -12.47 -6.36 -22.43
C ILE A 88 -13.01 -5.00 -22.02
N LYS A 89 -13.91 -4.44 -22.84
CA LYS A 89 -14.62 -3.19 -22.56
C LYS A 89 -16.13 -3.36 -22.45
N ASP A 90 -16.75 -4.07 -23.39
CA ASP A 90 -18.20 -4.28 -23.44
C ASP A 90 -18.55 -5.67 -22.92
N ILE A 91 -19.14 -5.74 -21.73
CA ILE A 91 -19.53 -7.00 -21.08
C ILE A 91 -21.00 -7.37 -21.30
N ALA A 92 -21.73 -6.70 -22.20
CA ALA A 92 -23.11 -7.05 -22.52
C ALA A 92 -23.31 -8.53 -22.91
N PRO A 93 -22.37 -9.21 -23.60
CA PRO A 93 -22.48 -10.64 -23.89
C PRO A 93 -22.55 -11.56 -22.64
N LEU A 94 -22.19 -11.09 -21.45
CA LEU A 94 -22.23 -11.86 -20.21
C LEU A 94 -23.60 -11.83 -19.52
N ALA A 95 -24.50 -10.92 -19.90
CA ALA A 95 -25.76 -10.66 -19.16
C ALA A 95 -26.64 -11.90 -18.97
N GLY A 96 -26.61 -12.84 -19.93
CA GLY A 96 -27.40 -14.07 -19.91
C GLY A 96 -26.81 -15.21 -19.07
N LEU A 97 -25.58 -15.07 -18.55
CA LEU A 97 -24.84 -16.12 -17.82
C LEU A 97 -25.26 -16.19 -16.34
N THR A 98 -26.56 -16.30 -16.11
CA THR A 98 -27.20 -16.12 -14.78
C THR A 98 -26.89 -17.21 -13.74
N ASN A 99 -26.23 -18.31 -14.12
CA ASN A 99 -25.80 -19.37 -13.21
C ASN A 99 -24.44 -19.11 -12.55
N LEU A 100 -23.77 -18.01 -12.90
CA LEU A 100 -22.49 -17.64 -12.29
C LEU A 100 -22.64 -17.33 -10.80
N GLU A 101 -21.78 -17.95 -10.01
CA GLU A 101 -21.56 -17.75 -8.57
C GLU A 101 -20.21 -17.04 -8.33
N TRP A 102 -19.25 -17.21 -9.24
CA TRP A 102 -17.92 -16.61 -9.21
C TRP A 102 -17.59 -15.96 -10.55
N LEU A 103 -17.22 -14.68 -10.52
CA LEU A 103 -16.87 -13.93 -11.73
C LEU A 103 -15.65 -13.03 -11.50
N GLU A 104 -14.56 -13.31 -12.23
CA GLU A 104 -13.37 -12.44 -12.29
C GLU A 104 -13.33 -11.70 -13.63
N LEU A 105 -13.27 -10.38 -13.56
CA LEU A 105 -13.18 -9.44 -14.67
C LEU A 105 -12.06 -8.42 -14.45
N SER A 106 -11.07 -8.75 -13.62
CA SER A 106 -10.01 -7.83 -13.21
C SER A 106 -9.03 -7.52 -14.36
N TYR A 107 -8.34 -6.38 -14.29
CA TYR A 107 -7.35 -5.94 -15.28
C TYR A 107 -7.90 -5.82 -16.71
N ASN A 108 -9.12 -5.33 -16.88
CA ASN A 108 -9.73 -5.08 -18.18
C ASN A 108 -9.86 -3.57 -18.45
N LYS A 109 -10.78 -3.18 -19.35
CA LYS A 109 -11.06 -1.78 -19.72
C LYS A 109 -12.54 -1.46 -19.55
N ILE A 110 -13.20 -2.12 -18.61
CA ILE A 110 -14.65 -2.04 -18.38
C ILE A 110 -15.00 -0.68 -17.79
N GLU A 111 -16.01 -0.04 -18.37
CA GLU A 111 -16.56 1.25 -17.91
C GLU A 111 -18.01 1.06 -17.42
N ASP A 112 -18.80 0.27 -18.15
CA ASP A 112 -20.22 0.00 -17.86
C ASP A 112 -20.42 -1.42 -17.35
N ILE A 113 -21.01 -1.54 -16.16
CA ILE A 113 -21.36 -2.81 -15.52
C ILE A 113 -22.88 -3.08 -15.43
N ALA A 114 -23.71 -2.31 -16.12
CA ALA A 114 -25.15 -2.59 -16.28
C ALA A 114 -25.48 -4.04 -16.64
N PRO A 115 -24.73 -4.73 -17.52
CA PRO A 115 -24.98 -6.13 -17.85
C PRO A 115 -24.94 -7.10 -16.67
N LEU A 116 -24.27 -6.75 -15.56
CA LEU A 116 -24.14 -7.63 -14.40
C LEU A 116 -25.36 -7.62 -13.47
N ALA A 117 -26.29 -6.68 -13.63
CA ALA A 117 -27.41 -6.49 -12.71
C ALA A 117 -28.31 -7.73 -12.54
N GLY A 118 -28.36 -8.61 -13.55
CA GLY A 118 -29.14 -9.85 -13.54
C GLY A 118 -28.42 -11.07 -12.92
N LEU A 119 -27.11 -10.98 -12.64
CA LEU A 119 -26.29 -12.09 -12.17
C LEU A 119 -26.43 -12.29 -10.64
N THR A 120 -27.66 -12.41 -10.18
CA THR A 120 -28.02 -12.40 -8.75
C THR A 120 -27.53 -13.62 -7.95
N ASN A 121 -27.01 -14.65 -8.62
CA ASN A 121 -26.39 -15.82 -7.96
C ASN A 121 -24.92 -15.58 -7.56
N LEU A 122 -24.31 -14.46 -7.96
CA LEU A 122 -22.92 -14.16 -7.63
C LEU A 122 -22.71 -14.10 -6.11
N GLU A 123 -21.75 -14.89 -5.64
CA GLU A 123 -21.20 -14.86 -4.29
C GLU A 123 -19.81 -14.20 -4.26
N TRP A 124 -19.09 -14.22 -5.39
CA TRP A 124 -17.75 -13.67 -5.54
C TRP A 124 -17.65 -12.88 -6.84
N LEU A 125 -17.19 -11.63 -6.74
CA LEU A 125 -17.02 -10.74 -7.89
C LEU A 125 -15.74 -9.92 -7.76
N ASP A 126 -14.89 -9.95 -8.78
CA ASP A 126 -13.72 -9.08 -8.91
C ASP A 126 -13.77 -8.26 -10.20
N LEU A 127 -13.84 -6.95 -10.04
CA LEU A 127 -13.88 -5.92 -11.07
C LEU A 127 -12.66 -4.97 -10.95
N SER A 128 -11.62 -5.37 -10.22
CA SER A 128 -10.46 -4.51 -9.94
C SER A 128 -9.67 -4.15 -11.20
N TYR A 129 -9.00 -3.00 -11.20
CA TYR A 129 -8.19 -2.52 -12.32
C TYR A 129 -9.01 -2.39 -13.60
N ASN A 130 -10.08 -1.59 -13.54
CA ASN A 130 -10.96 -1.23 -14.65
C ASN A 130 -11.12 0.30 -14.71
N LYS A 131 -12.22 0.81 -15.28
CA LYS A 131 -12.53 2.24 -15.40
C LYS A 131 -13.95 2.55 -14.94
N ILE A 132 -14.43 1.80 -13.95
CA ILE A 132 -15.81 1.85 -13.47
C ILE A 132 -15.99 3.10 -12.60
N GLU A 133 -17.08 3.83 -12.85
CA GLU A 133 -17.51 4.99 -12.06
C GLU A 133 -18.85 4.72 -11.36
N ASP A 134 -19.81 4.15 -12.11
CA ASP A 134 -21.15 3.83 -11.62
C ASP A 134 -21.26 2.34 -11.24
N ILE A 135 -21.68 2.09 -10.00
CA ILE A 135 -21.91 0.74 -9.47
C ILE A 135 -23.37 0.45 -9.10
N ALA A 136 -24.34 1.24 -9.60
CA ALA A 136 -25.76 1.04 -9.33
C ALA A 136 -26.26 -0.38 -9.64
N SER A 137 -25.68 -1.01 -10.66
CA SER A 137 -25.98 -2.37 -11.10
C SER A 137 -25.71 -3.44 -10.04
N LEU A 138 -24.85 -3.16 -9.05
CA LEU A 138 -24.51 -4.09 -7.98
C LEU A 138 -25.57 -4.14 -6.87
N ALA A 139 -26.51 -3.18 -6.81
CA ALA A 139 -27.38 -2.97 -5.66
C ALA A 139 -28.28 -4.15 -5.26
N ASN A 140 -28.48 -5.12 -6.16
CA ASN A 140 -29.33 -6.29 -5.95
C ASN A 140 -28.56 -7.61 -5.92
N LEU A 141 -27.23 -7.60 -5.96
CA LEU A 141 -26.39 -8.79 -5.91
C LEU A 141 -26.20 -9.27 -4.46
N ASN A 142 -27.33 -9.48 -3.77
CA ASN A 142 -27.39 -9.68 -2.31
C ASN A 142 -26.71 -10.97 -1.83
N ASN A 143 -26.36 -11.90 -2.73
CA ASN A 143 -25.64 -13.12 -2.39
C ASN A 143 -24.12 -12.92 -2.29
N LEU A 144 -23.60 -11.75 -2.68
CA LEU A 144 -22.18 -11.44 -2.61
C LEU A 144 -21.65 -11.56 -1.18
N LYS A 145 -20.58 -12.34 -1.05
CA LYS A 145 -19.75 -12.49 0.15
C LYS A 145 -18.39 -11.84 -0.04
N PHE A 146 -17.90 -11.83 -1.28
CA PHE A 146 -16.65 -11.19 -1.67
C PHE A 146 -16.90 -10.23 -2.82
N LEU A 147 -16.44 -8.99 -2.67
CA LEU A 147 -16.46 -7.99 -3.72
C LEU A 147 -15.14 -7.23 -3.76
N ALA A 148 -14.47 -7.26 -4.91
CA ALA A 148 -13.28 -6.46 -5.17
C ALA A 148 -13.53 -5.53 -6.37
N ILE A 149 -13.33 -4.23 -6.17
CA ILE A 149 -13.43 -3.19 -7.21
C ILE A 149 -12.31 -2.15 -7.00
N ARG A 150 -11.10 -2.64 -6.68
CA ARG A 150 -9.92 -1.81 -6.48
C ARG A 150 -9.50 -1.11 -7.78
N ASP A 151 -8.87 0.06 -7.69
CA ASP A 151 -8.27 0.77 -8.84
C ASP A 151 -9.30 1.00 -9.96
N ASN A 152 -10.29 1.82 -9.61
CA ASN A 152 -11.38 2.26 -10.47
C ASN A 152 -11.59 3.78 -10.25
N GLN A 153 -12.75 4.32 -10.56
CA GLN A 153 -13.05 5.76 -10.46
C GLN A 153 -14.31 6.02 -9.61
N ILE A 154 -14.63 5.12 -8.68
CA ILE A 154 -15.87 5.12 -7.92
C ILE A 154 -15.86 6.22 -6.86
N GLU A 155 -16.94 7.00 -6.81
CA GLU A 155 -17.18 8.02 -5.78
C GLU A 155 -18.41 7.65 -4.92
N ASP A 156 -19.52 7.25 -5.56
CA ASP A 156 -20.76 6.88 -4.88
C ASP A 156 -20.82 5.38 -4.57
N VAL A 157 -20.85 5.06 -3.28
CA VAL A 157 -20.97 3.69 -2.75
C VAL A 157 -22.35 3.37 -2.18
N ALA A 158 -23.34 4.26 -2.33
CA ALA A 158 -24.73 4.01 -1.93
C ALA A 158 -25.32 2.69 -2.44
N PRO A 159 -25.04 2.23 -3.68
CA PRO A 159 -25.53 0.94 -4.17
C PRO A 159 -25.14 -0.25 -3.29
N LEU A 160 -24.05 -0.16 -2.53
CA LEU A 160 -23.56 -1.29 -1.72
C LEU A 160 -24.33 -1.48 -0.40
N THR A 161 -25.19 -0.53 0.00
CA THR A 161 -25.83 -0.49 1.33
C THR A 161 -26.59 -1.77 1.72
N ASN A 162 -27.15 -2.49 0.75
CA ASN A 162 -27.97 -3.69 1.00
C ASN A 162 -27.21 -5.01 0.84
N LEU A 163 -25.92 -4.99 0.51
CA LEU A 163 -25.10 -6.19 0.33
C LEU A 163 -24.64 -6.77 1.67
N THR A 164 -25.58 -7.00 2.58
CA THR A 164 -25.32 -7.31 4.00
C THR A 164 -24.67 -8.68 4.24
N ASN A 165 -24.54 -9.50 3.21
CA ASN A 165 -23.83 -10.79 3.26
C ASN A 165 -22.33 -10.65 2.96
N LEU A 166 -21.84 -9.45 2.61
CA LEU A 166 -20.42 -9.21 2.37
C LEU A 166 -19.58 -9.50 3.62
N GLU A 167 -18.57 -10.34 3.43
CA GLU A 167 -17.55 -10.70 4.42
C GLU A 167 -16.22 -10.00 4.11
N VAL A 168 -15.93 -9.78 2.83
CA VAL A 168 -14.72 -9.13 2.32
C VAL A 168 -15.08 -8.10 1.25
N LEU A 169 -14.60 -6.87 1.44
CA LEU A 169 -14.81 -5.76 0.51
C LEU A 169 -13.51 -5.02 0.23
N TRP A 170 -13.08 -5.02 -1.04
CA TRP A 170 -11.90 -4.30 -1.50
C TRP A 170 -12.26 -3.15 -2.43
N LEU A 171 -11.98 -1.93 -2.00
CA LEU A 171 -12.30 -0.67 -2.68
C LEU A 171 -11.10 0.30 -2.69
N ASP A 172 -9.88 -0.21 -2.51
CA ASP A 172 -8.67 0.62 -2.57
C ASP A 172 -8.57 1.37 -3.91
N GLU A 173 -7.88 2.51 -3.91
CA GLU A 173 -7.57 3.29 -5.12
C GLU A 173 -8.85 3.69 -5.90
N ASN A 174 -9.73 4.43 -5.22
CA ASN A 174 -10.95 5.00 -5.79
C ASN A 174 -11.07 6.49 -5.38
N LYS A 175 -12.27 7.08 -5.45
CA LYS A 175 -12.53 8.48 -5.08
C LYS A 175 -13.55 8.59 -3.94
N ILE A 176 -13.64 7.56 -3.11
CA ILE A 176 -14.68 7.48 -2.07
C ILE A 176 -14.38 8.51 -0.99
N GLY A 177 -15.33 9.41 -0.73
CA GLY A 177 -15.28 10.36 0.39
C GLY A 177 -16.21 9.99 1.55
N GLU A 178 -17.36 9.39 1.24
CA GLU A 178 -18.40 9.05 2.22
C GLU A 178 -18.55 7.53 2.36
N VAL A 179 -18.56 7.05 3.61
CA VAL A 179 -18.63 5.61 3.94
C VAL A 179 -19.90 5.22 4.68
N ALA A 180 -20.93 6.08 4.67
CA ALA A 180 -22.19 5.83 5.37
C ALA A 180 -22.90 4.54 4.92
N SER A 181 -22.76 4.19 3.64
CA SER A 181 -23.31 2.99 3.03
C SER A 181 -22.77 1.69 3.64
N PHE A 182 -21.61 1.72 4.30
CA PHE A 182 -21.01 0.53 4.90
C PHE A 182 -21.56 0.23 6.29
N ALA A 183 -22.30 1.15 6.93
CA ALA A 183 -22.77 0.99 8.30
C ALA A 183 -23.67 -0.25 8.55
N SER A 184 -24.30 -0.77 7.49
CA SER A 184 -25.15 -1.97 7.50
C SER A 184 -24.40 -3.27 7.21
N LEU A 185 -23.16 -3.21 6.73
CA LEU A 185 -22.36 -4.36 6.26
C LEU A 185 -21.69 -5.10 7.42
N THR A 186 -22.47 -5.42 8.46
CA THR A 186 -21.98 -5.91 9.76
C THR A 186 -21.31 -7.28 9.74
N GLN A 187 -21.37 -8.01 8.62
CA GLN A 187 -20.68 -9.29 8.41
C GLN A 187 -19.25 -9.13 7.91
N LEU A 188 -18.82 -7.91 7.58
CA LEU A 188 -17.45 -7.66 7.13
C LEU A 188 -16.44 -8.08 8.20
N THR A 189 -15.48 -8.90 7.77
CA THR A 189 -14.27 -9.27 8.51
C THR A 189 -13.05 -8.54 7.94
N GLN A 190 -13.08 -8.19 6.66
CA GLN A 190 -12.03 -7.44 5.99
C GLN A 190 -12.62 -6.29 5.16
N LEU A 191 -12.10 -5.08 5.36
CA LEU A 191 -12.49 -3.89 4.61
C LEU A 191 -11.25 -3.13 4.16
N HIS A 192 -11.09 -2.97 2.85
CA HIS A 192 -9.98 -2.25 2.26
C HIS A 192 -10.45 -1.00 1.53
N LEU A 193 -9.95 0.15 1.97
CA LEU A 193 -10.35 1.49 1.54
C LEU A 193 -9.13 2.42 1.38
N SER A 194 -7.93 1.88 1.19
CA SER A 194 -6.72 2.69 1.04
C SER A 194 -6.74 3.51 -0.24
N GLY A 195 -6.07 4.66 -0.30
CA GLY A 195 -6.00 5.46 -1.53
C GLY A 195 -7.37 6.01 -1.94
N ASN A 196 -8.09 6.61 -0.99
CA ASN A 196 -9.40 7.23 -1.18
C ASN A 196 -9.40 8.67 -0.65
N GLN A 197 -10.56 9.28 -0.43
CA GLN A 197 -10.71 10.66 0.02
C GLN A 197 -11.48 10.75 1.34
N ILE A 198 -11.44 9.70 2.16
CA ILE A 198 -12.22 9.55 3.38
C ILE A 198 -11.68 10.48 4.46
N GLU A 199 -12.57 11.28 5.05
CA GLU A 199 -12.29 12.15 6.21
C GLU A 199 -12.96 11.64 7.49
N ASP A 200 -14.18 11.11 7.37
CA ASP A 200 -15.00 10.66 8.50
C ASP A 200 -15.21 9.15 8.47
N VAL A 201 -14.69 8.46 9.49
CA VAL A 201 -14.86 7.02 9.71
C VAL A 201 -15.93 6.70 10.77
N ALA A 202 -16.67 7.69 11.27
CA ALA A 202 -17.75 7.48 12.22
C ALA A 202 -18.80 6.46 11.76
N PRO A 203 -19.21 6.42 10.48
CA PRO A 203 -20.20 5.45 10.02
C PRO A 203 -19.74 3.99 10.12
N LEU A 204 -18.44 3.73 10.20
CA LEU A 204 -17.90 2.37 10.31
C LEU A 204 -18.07 1.76 11.72
N ALA A 205 -18.51 2.52 12.71
CA ALA A 205 -18.56 2.10 14.12
C ALA A 205 -19.33 0.78 14.39
N ASN A 206 -20.26 0.40 13.51
CA ASN A 206 -21.06 -0.82 13.67
C ASN A 206 -20.38 -2.08 13.12
N LEU A 207 -19.24 -1.96 12.44
CA LEU A 207 -18.50 -3.06 11.83
C LEU A 207 -17.67 -3.85 12.85
N THR A 208 -18.33 -4.31 13.90
CA THR A 208 -17.72 -4.95 15.09
C THR A 208 -17.10 -6.33 14.83
N ASN A 209 -17.34 -6.91 13.65
CA ASN A 209 -16.73 -8.16 13.20
C ASN A 209 -15.41 -7.97 12.43
N LEU A 210 -14.99 -6.74 12.15
CA LEU A 210 -13.74 -6.49 11.43
C LEU A 210 -12.53 -7.02 12.20
N GLU A 211 -11.70 -7.75 11.47
CA GLU A 211 -10.41 -8.28 11.91
C GLU A 211 -9.25 -7.53 11.23
N SER A 212 -9.48 -7.02 10.01
CA SER A 212 -8.53 -6.27 9.20
C SER A 212 -9.20 -5.04 8.55
N LEU A 213 -8.62 -3.87 8.76
CA LEU A 213 -9.10 -2.60 8.21
C LEU A 213 -7.96 -1.79 7.58
N TRP A 214 -8.08 -1.52 6.28
CA TRP A 214 -7.10 -0.77 5.51
C TRP A 214 -7.64 0.60 5.12
N LEU A 215 -7.00 1.65 5.64
CA LEU A 215 -7.40 3.05 5.49
C LEU A 215 -6.17 3.94 5.20
N ASN A 216 -5.10 3.36 4.65
CA ASN A 216 -3.92 4.14 4.27
C ASN A 216 -4.28 5.21 3.22
N GLU A 217 -3.51 6.29 3.15
CA GLU A 217 -3.64 7.28 2.07
C GLU A 217 -5.07 7.83 1.94
N ASN A 218 -5.58 8.37 3.05
CA ASN A 218 -6.86 9.07 3.16
C ASN A 218 -6.64 10.43 3.84
N LYS A 219 -7.69 11.07 4.36
CA LYS A 219 -7.64 12.37 5.03
C LYS A 219 -8.18 12.29 6.47
N ILE A 220 -8.04 11.13 7.10
CA ILE A 220 -8.64 10.82 8.39
C ILE A 220 -7.90 11.57 9.50
N LYS A 221 -8.65 12.19 10.41
CA LYS A 221 -8.13 12.87 11.61
C LYS A 221 -8.60 12.21 12.88
N ASP A 222 -9.88 11.88 12.92
CA ASP A 222 -10.55 11.33 14.08
C ASP A 222 -10.79 9.83 13.87
N VAL A 223 -10.24 9.03 14.79
CA VAL A 223 -10.39 7.57 14.83
C VAL A 223 -11.22 7.10 16.03
N ALA A 224 -11.96 8.01 16.68
CA ALA A 224 -12.78 7.72 17.86
C ALA A 224 -13.76 6.57 17.65
N SER A 225 -14.35 6.47 16.46
CA SER A 225 -15.32 5.43 16.13
C SER A 225 -14.73 4.03 16.03
N LEU A 226 -13.42 3.89 15.80
CA LEU A 226 -12.79 2.59 15.62
C LEU A 226 -12.72 1.78 16.92
N VAL A 227 -12.89 2.43 18.09
CA VAL A 227 -12.84 1.78 19.41
C VAL A 227 -13.84 0.63 19.60
N SER A 228 -14.92 0.60 18.81
CA SER A 228 -15.93 -0.46 18.86
C SER A 228 -15.49 -1.75 18.16
N MET A 229 -14.46 -1.70 17.30
CA MET A 229 -14.01 -2.83 16.48
C MET A 229 -13.01 -3.70 17.27
N THR A 230 -13.45 -4.23 18.42
CA THR A 230 -12.58 -4.90 19.39
C THR A 230 -11.92 -6.20 18.89
N LYS A 231 -12.32 -6.71 17.72
CA LYS A 231 -11.71 -7.87 17.05
C LYS A 231 -10.59 -7.50 16.08
N LEU A 232 -10.31 -6.21 15.87
CA LEU A 232 -9.25 -5.79 14.96
C LEU A 232 -7.90 -6.33 15.44
N THR A 233 -7.25 -7.04 14.52
CA THR A 233 -5.88 -7.54 14.66
C THR A 233 -4.92 -6.77 13.76
N GLN A 234 -5.42 -6.23 12.64
CA GLN A 234 -4.65 -5.47 11.66
C GLN A 234 -5.33 -4.14 11.36
N LEU A 235 -4.60 -3.04 11.54
CA LEU A 235 -5.08 -1.70 11.27
C LEU A 235 -4.03 -0.86 10.55
N TYR A 236 -4.38 -0.44 9.34
CA TYR A 236 -3.49 0.34 8.46
C TYR A 236 -4.05 1.75 8.27
N LEU A 237 -3.35 2.74 8.81
CA LEU A 237 -3.75 4.15 8.87
C LEU A 237 -2.62 5.09 8.43
N SER A 238 -1.62 4.58 7.72
CA SER A 238 -0.49 5.37 7.21
C SER A 238 -0.96 6.45 6.23
N SER A 239 -0.24 7.56 6.14
CA SER A 239 -0.55 8.68 5.24
C SER A 239 -1.96 9.24 5.46
N ASN A 240 -2.24 9.65 6.70
CA ASN A 240 -3.45 10.35 7.11
C ASN A 240 -3.08 11.64 7.88
N GLU A 241 -4.05 12.25 8.55
CA GLU A 241 -3.86 13.48 9.34
C GLU A 241 -4.11 13.24 10.84
N ILE A 242 -3.77 12.04 11.34
CA ILE A 242 -4.06 11.61 12.73
C ILE A 242 -3.04 12.21 13.70
N GLU A 243 -3.54 12.76 14.82
CA GLU A 243 -2.74 13.25 15.94
C GLU A 243 -3.01 12.46 17.23
N ASP A 244 -4.29 12.16 17.51
CA ASP A 244 -4.72 11.52 18.76
C ASP A 244 -4.95 10.01 18.60
N LEU A 245 -4.18 9.23 19.36
CA LEU A 245 -4.28 7.77 19.40
C LEU A 245 -5.12 7.25 20.57
N ALA A 246 -5.67 8.13 21.42
CA ALA A 246 -6.45 7.73 22.59
C ALA A 246 -7.56 6.70 22.29
N PRO A 247 -8.29 6.77 21.16
CA PRO A 247 -9.29 5.77 20.80
C PRO A 247 -8.73 4.36 20.61
N LEU A 248 -7.49 4.23 20.14
CA LEU A 248 -6.90 2.93 19.81
C LEU A 248 -6.57 2.09 21.05
N LYS A 249 -6.51 2.70 22.23
CA LYS A 249 -6.27 2.00 23.52
C LYS A 249 -7.23 0.83 23.75
N GLY A 250 -8.45 0.91 23.20
CA GLY A 250 -9.52 -0.07 23.36
C GLY A 250 -9.46 -1.29 22.42
N LEU A 251 -8.39 -1.50 21.67
CA LEU A 251 -8.26 -2.57 20.67
C LEU A 251 -7.28 -3.68 21.13
N PRO A 252 -7.67 -4.55 22.08
CA PRO A 252 -6.75 -5.44 22.78
C PRO A 252 -6.14 -6.55 21.90
N GLU A 253 -6.80 -6.91 20.80
CA GLU A 253 -6.36 -7.99 19.89
C GLU A 253 -5.36 -7.50 18.81
N MET A 254 -5.00 -6.21 18.83
CA MET A 254 -4.12 -5.61 17.82
C MET A 254 -2.75 -6.30 17.78
N ALA A 255 -2.40 -6.83 16.61
CA ALA A 255 -1.13 -7.48 16.32
C ALA A 255 -0.26 -6.62 15.38
N GLU A 256 -0.89 -5.95 14.42
CA GLU A 256 -0.22 -5.12 13.41
C GLU A 256 -0.88 -3.76 13.30
N LEU A 257 -0.08 -2.71 13.50
CA LEU A 257 -0.53 -1.32 13.44
C LEU A 257 0.43 -0.48 12.62
N GLN A 258 -0.07 0.07 11.51
CA GLN A 258 0.69 1.00 10.67
C GLN A 258 0.12 2.41 10.74
N LEU A 259 0.96 3.36 11.11
CA LEU A 259 0.63 4.77 11.36
C LEU A 259 1.71 5.70 10.78
N ASN A 260 2.42 5.25 9.74
CA ASN A 260 3.47 6.05 9.10
C ASN A 260 2.89 7.35 8.53
N ASN A 261 3.68 8.42 8.44
CA ASN A 261 3.29 9.67 7.80
C ASN A 261 1.95 10.23 8.33
N ASN A 262 1.94 10.52 9.63
CA ASN A 262 0.83 11.16 10.34
C ASN A 262 1.38 12.35 11.17
N GLN A 263 0.58 12.91 12.08
CA GLN A 263 0.95 14.05 12.92
C GLN A 263 1.07 13.64 14.40
N ILE A 264 1.45 12.38 14.66
CA ILE A 264 1.45 11.81 16.00
C ILE A 264 2.62 12.34 16.82
N VAL A 265 2.31 12.85 18.01
CA VAL A 265 3.31 13.25 19.03
C VAL A 265 3.29 12.28 20.21
N ASN A 266 2.11 11.82 20.62
CA ASN A 266 1.90 11.06 21.86
C ASN A 266 1.51 9.60 21.58
N VAL A 267 2.41 8.67 21.91
CA VAL A 267 2.19 7.23 21.79
C VAL A 267 1.75 6.56 23.09
N ALA A 268 1.44 7.32 24.15
CA ALA A 268 0.94 6.76 25.43
C ALA A 268 -0.25 5.80 25.29
N PRO A 269 -1.24 6.05 24.41
CA PRO A 269 -2.36 5.14 24.20
C PRO A 269 -1.95 3.74 23.73
N LEU A 270 -0.80 3.60 23.05
CA LEU A 270 -0.34 2.32 22.51
C LEU A 270 0.14 1.36 23.60
N ALA A 271 0.48 1.85 24.80
CA ALA A 271 1.07 1.03 25.87
C ALA A 271 0.21 -0.18 26.31
N SER A 272 -1.10 -0.14 26.06
CA SER A 272 -2.01 -1.26 26.37
C SER A 272 -2.11 -2.31 25.27
N LEU A 273 -1.56 -2.07 24.08
CA LEU A 273 -1.63 -2.97 22.92
C LEU A 273 -0.54 -4.03 22.99
N THR A 274 -0.48 -4.76 24.09
CA THR A 274 0.65 -5.66 24.43
C THR A 274 0.80 -6.86 23.50
N ASN A 275 -0.17 -7.11 22.62
CA ASN A 275 -0.14 -8.16 21.60
C ASN A 275 0.54 -7.72 20.29
N LEU A 276 0.90 -6.43 20.16
CA LEU A 276 1.57 -5.92 18.97
C LEU A 276 2.87 -6.67 18.67
N THR A 277 2.97 -7.20 17.46
CA THR A 277 4.18 -7.81 16.89
C THR A 277 4.83 -6.90 15.86
N THR A 278 4.03 -6.05 15.20
CA THR A 278 4.44 -5.13 14.15
C THR A 278 3.90 -3.73 14.44
N LEU A 279 4.80 -2.75 14.53
CA LEU A 279 4.43 -1.35 14.73
C LEU A 279 5.24 -0.43 13.82
N GLU A 280 4.55 0.35 13.00
CA GLU A 280 5.15 1.32 12.09
C GLU A 280 4.67 2.74 12.39
N LEU A 281 5.62 3.62 12.71
CA LEU A 281 5.40 5.00 13.16
C LEU A 281 6.38 5.97 12.49
N ASN A 282 6.86 5.64 11.29
CA ASN A 282 7.76 6.50 10.53
C ASN A 282 7.12 7.85 10.23
N GLU A 283 7.94 8.88 10.04
CA GLU A 283 7.51 10.20 9.56
C GLU A 283 6.40 10.81 10.45
N ASN A 284 6.62 10.82 11.76
CA ASN A 284 5.74 11.45 12.75
C ASN A 284 6.53 12.51 13.55
N GLN A 285 5.97 12.98 14.66
CA GLN A 285 6.57 14.00 15.54
C GLN A 285 6.88 13.42 16.93
N ILE A 286 7.20 12.13 17.00
CA ILE A 286 7.35 11.41 18.25
C ILE A 286 8.71 11.72 18.87
N LYS A 287 8.69 12.04 20.17
CA LYS A 287 9.90 12.27 20.98
C LYS A 287 10.00 11.31 22.15
N ASP A 288 8.89 11.06 22.82
CA ASP A 288 8.82 10.16 23.97
C ASP A 288 8.26 8.80 23.56
N ILE A 289 9.11 7.79 23.67
CA ILE A 289 8.77 6.39 23.39
C ILE A 289 8.73 5.53 24.66
N ALA A 290 8.75 6.13 25.86
CA ALA A 290 8.57 5.40 27.11
C ALA A 290 7.33 4.47 27.12
N PRO A 291 6.19 4.85 26.53
CA PRO A 291 5.03 3.97 26.45
C PRO A 291 5.26 2.66 25.69
N LEU A 292 6.22 2.61 24.77
CA LEU A 292 6.47 1.42 23.95
C LEU A 292 7.17 0.30 24.74
N ALA A 293 7.73 0.59 25.92
CA ALA A 293 8.47 -0.40 26.72
C ALA A 293 7.62 -1.63 27.17
N SER A 294 6.29 -1.51 27.18
CA SER A 294 5.37 -2.61 27.50
C SER A 294 5.12 -3.56 26.33
N LEU A 295 5.46 -3.18 25.10
CA LEU A 295 5.15 -3.90 23.85
C LEU A 295 6.16 -5.03 23.57
N THR A 296 6.40 -5.86 24.58
CA THR A 296 7.46 -6.89 24.60
C THR A 296 7.29 -8.01 23.56
N GLN A 297 6.18 -8.04 22.83
CA GLN A 297 5.95 -8.96 21.71
C GLN A 297 6.45 -8.45 20.36
N LEU A 298 6.87 -7.17 20.26
CA LEU A 298 7.35 -6.58 19.02
C LEU A 298 8.55 -7.35 18.45
N GLY A 299 8.39 -7.80 17.21
CA GLY A 299 9.46 -8.30 16.35
C GLY A 299 9.90 -7.28 15.31
N PHE A 300 9.00 -6.37 14.93
CA PHE A 300 9.23 -5.35 13.90
C PHE A 300 8.80 -3.97 14.42
N LEU A 301 9.74 -3.01 14.44
CA LEU A 301 9.49 -1.64 14.87
C LEU A 301 10.15 -0.64 13.93
N GLN A 302 9.35 0.29 13.40
CA GLN A 302 9.84 1.41 12.59
C GLN A 302 9.47 2.76 13.21
N LEU A 303 10.48 3.60 13.40
CA LEU A 303 10.42 4.91 14.03
C LEU A 303 11.28 5.94 13.27
N THR A 304 11.56 5.69 11.98
CA THR A 304 12.35 6.56 11.11
C THR A 304 11.73 7.95 11.00
N LYS A 305 12.55 9.00 10.93
CA LYS A 305 12.12 10.40 10.71
C LYS A 305 11.14 10.86 11.80
N ASN A 306 11.61 10.80 13.04
CA ASN A 306 10.96 11.31 14.24
C ASN A 306 11.91 12.27 14.99
N GLN A 307 11.63 12.60 16.25
CA GLN A 307 12.43 13.51 17.10
C GLN A 307 12.95 12.78 18.34
N ILE A 308 13.29 11.49 18.20
CA ILE A 308 13.65 10.61 19.31
C ILE A 308 15.10 10.86 19.73
N VAL A 309 15.30 11.07 21.02
CA VAL A 309 16.64 11.20 21.64
C VAL A 309 16.95 10.02 22.55
N ASN A 310 15.96 9.60 23.35
CA ASN A 310 16.13 8.59 24.38
C ASN A 310 15.49 7.26 23.95
N ILE A 311 16.33 6.26 23.72
CA ILE A 311 15.90 4.90 23.35
C ILE A 311 16.00 3.88 24.50
N SER A 312 16.21 4.32 25.74
CA SER A 312 16.17 3.46 26.93
C SER A 312 14.91 2.56 27.02
N PRO A 313 13.71 3.04 26.62
CA PRO A 313 12.50 2.21 26.63
C PRO A 313 12.59 0.97 25.74
N LEU A 314 13.44 0.95 24.71
CA LEU A 314 13.55 -0.17 23.77
C LEU A 314 14.28 -1.37 24.38
N ALA A 315 15.04 -1.21 25.46
CA ALA A 315 15.86 -2.28 26.06
C ALA A 315 15.06 -3.51 26.53
N THR A 316 13.74 -3.34 26.74
CA THR A 316 12.81 -4.41 27.14
C THR A 316 12.27 -5.22 25.96
N LEU A 317 12.45 -4.75 24.72
CA LEU A 317 11.87 -5.31 23.50
C LEU A 317 12.77 -6.40 22.89
N THR A 318 13.18 -7.36 23.71
CA THR A 318 14.23 -8.34 23.35
C THR A 318 13.84 -9.32 22.24
N LYS A 319 12.58 -9.27 21.76
CA LYS A 319 12.10 -10.04 20.60
C LYS A 319 12.31 -9.32 19.26
N LEU A 320 12.74 -8.06 19.27
CA LEU A 320 12.96 -7.29 18.04
C LEU A 320 13.97 -8.00 17.13
N GLU A 321 13.56 -8.22 15.89
CA GLU A 321 14.38 -8.71 14.78
C GLU A 321 14.72 -7.58 13.81
N THR A 322 13.78 -6.63 13.63
CA THR A 322 13.94 -5.45 12.78
C THR A 322 13.66 -4.18 13.57
N LEU A 323 14.61 -3.25 13.57
CA LEU A 323 14.48 -1.94 14.18
C LEU A 323 14.98 -0.84 13.24
N GLN A 324 14.12 0.11 12.92
CA GLN A 324 14.46 1.26 12.09
C GLN A 324 14.30 2.58 12.84
N LEU A 325 15.40 3.33 12.92
CA LEU A 325 15.53 4.58 13.69
C LEU A 325 16.27 5.66 12.88
N LEU A 326 16.28 5.58 11.55
CA LEU A 326 16.92 6.58 10.69
C LEU A 326 16.33 7.98 10.95
N TYR A 327 17.11 9.04 10.73
CA TYR A 327 16.63 10.43 10.84
C TYR A 327 15.99 10.72 12.22
N ASN A 328 16.77 10.59 13.29
CA ASN A 328 16.37 10.94 14.65
C ASN A 328 17.49 11.78 15.32
N GLU A 329 17.40 11.97 16.64
CA GLU A 329 18.38 12.75 17.43
C GLU A 329 19.13 11.88 18.44
N ILE A 330 19.34 10.60 18.11
CA ILE A 330 19.91 9.59 19.02
C ILE A 330 21.43 9.78 19.16
N LYS A 331 21.91 9.67 20.41
CA LYS A 331 23.34 9.71 20.76
C LYS A 331 23.82 8.44 21.44
N ASP A 332 22.98 7.93 22.34
CA ASP A 332 23.29 6.79 23.19
C ASP A 332 22.56 5.54 22.68
N VAL A 333 23.35 4.55 22.27
CA VAL A 333 22.86 3.24 21.81
C VAL A 333 23.07 2.13 22.84
N ALA A 334 23.50 2.45 24.07
CA ALA A 334 23.61 1.49 25.16
C ALA A 334 22.35 0.63 25.39
N PRO A 335 21.12 1.20 25.30
CA PRO A 335 19.88 0.42 25.45
C PRO A 335 19.71 -0.72 24.43
N LEU A 336 20.39 -0.68 23.28
CA LEU A 336 20.25 -1.69 22.24
C LEU A 336 21.05 -2.96 22.54
N ALA A 337 22.01 -2.93 23.46
CA ALA A 337 22.91 -4.06 23.72
C ALA A 337 22.21 -5.36 24.14
N SER A 338 20.98 -5.28 24.68
CA SER A 338 20.16 -6.42 25.06
C SER A 338 19.33 -7.01 23.91
N LEU A 339 19.27 -6.36 22.76
CA LEU A 339 18.42 -6.74 21.63
C LEU A 339 19.13 -7.72 20.68
N THR A 340 19.65 -8.81 21.25
CA THR A 340 20.55 -9.75 20.56
C THR A 340 19.90 -10.52 19.40
N ASN A 341 18.57 -10.44 19.25
CA ASN A 341 17.84 -11.05 18.14
C ASN A 341 17.78 -10.15 16.89
N LEU A 342 18.30 -8.91 16.96
CA LEU A 342 18.27 -7.99 15.83
C LEU A 342 19.08 -8.56 14.66
N THR A 343 18.43 -8.62 13.50
CA THR A 343 19.03 -9.00 12.22
C THR A 343 19.13 -7.81 11.28
N PHE A 344 18.24 -6.82 11.43
CA PHE A 344 18.21 -5.59 10.66
C PHE A 344 18.12 -4.36 11.58
N LEU A 345 19.11 -3.48 11.50
CA LEU A 345 19.17 -2.26 12.31
C LEU A 345 19.57 -1.06 11.46
N THR A 346 18.76 0.00 11.51
CA THR A 346 19.12 1.27 10.87
C THR A 346 19.11 2.42 11.89
N LEU A 347 20.23 3.12 11.94
CA LEU A 347 20.56 4.20 12.86
C LEU A 347 21.22 5.38 12.12
N GLY A 348 21.14 5.39 10.77
CA GLY A 348 21.70 6.48 9.98
C GLY A 348 21.03 7.82 10.28
N GLU A 349 21.70 8.94 9.98
CA GLU A 349 21.17 10.29 10.20
C GLU A 349 20.79 10.52 11.68
N ASN A 350 21.77 10.31 12.57
CA ASN A 350 21.68 10.50 14.02
C ASN A 350 22.94 11.24 14.53
N GLN A 351 23.20 11.22 15.84
CA GLN A 351 24.32 11.91 16.49
C GLN A 351 25.20 10.92 17.30
N ILE A 352 25.31 9.68 16.80
CA ILE A 352 25.99 8.56 17.49
C ILE A 352 27.50 8.70 17.37
N LYS A 353 28.21 8.41 18.46
CA LYS A 353 29.68 8.42 18.54
C LYS A 353 30.25 7.08 18.95
N ASP A 354 29.62 6.47 19.94
CA ASP A 354 30.04 5.22 20.55
C ASP A 354 29.13 4.09 20.06
N VAL A 355 29.72 3.12 19.38
CA VAL A 355 29.05 1.92 18.89
C VAL A 355 29.45 0.67 19.67
N ALA A 356 30.20 0.81 20.78
CA ALA A 356 30.56 -0.31 21.65
C ALA A 356 29.36 -1.16 22.09
N PRO A 357 28.18 -0.58 22.41
CA PRO A 357 27.00 -1.36 22.75
C PRO A 357 26.49 -2.30 21.65
N LEU A 358 26.83 -2.05 20.38
CA LEU A 358 26.35 -2.86 19.25
C LEU A 358 27.16 -4.16 19.09
N ALA A 359 28.29 -4.32 19.78
CA ALA A 359 29.17 -5.48 19.66
C ALA A 359 28.50 -6.82 20.05
N SER A 360 27.44 -6.78 20.86
CA SER A 360 26.67 -7.96 21.27
C SER A 360 25.64 -8.42 20.24
N LEU A 361 25.38 -7.64 19.19
CA LEU A 361 24.31 -7.88 18.22
C LEU A 361 24.77 -8.80 17.08
N THR A 362 25.30 -9.97 17.44
CA THR A 362 26.02 -10.87 16.52
C THR A 362 25.16 -11.49 15.42
N GLU A 363 23.84 -11.45 15.55
CA GLU A 363 22.88 -11.90 14.53
C GLU A 363 22.62 -10.85 13.43
N LEU A 364 23.18 -9.64 13.54
CA LEU A 364 23.00 -8.59 12.54
C LEU A 364 23.51 -9.03 11.17
N THR A 365 22.64 -8.90 10.18
CA THR A 365 22.94 -9.13 8.76
C THR A 365 22.96 -7.83 7.96
N SER A 366 22.26 -6.80 8.45
CA SER A 366 22.19 -5.47 7.84
C SER A 366 22.29 -4.39 8.91
N LEU A 367 23.26 -3.48 8.75
CA LEU A 367 23.49 -2.36 9.65
C LEU A 367 23.73 -1.05 8.89
N ASP A 368 22.89 -0.04 9.14
CA ASP A 368 23.12 1.32 8.67
C ASP A 368 23.45 2.26 9.85
N LEU A 369 24.63 2.87 9.79
CA LEU A 369 25.18 3.85 10.73
C LEU A 369 25.65 5.12 9.99
N SER A 370 25.19 5.34 8.77
CA SER A 370 25.58 6.48 7.94
C SER A 370 25.21 7.82 8.56
N ASN A 371 25.92 8.89 8.20
CA ASN A 371 25.67 10.25 8.67
C ASN A 371 25.53 10.33 10.21
N ASN A 372 26.65 10.03 10.89
CA ASN A 372 26.80 10.06 12.34
C ASN A 372 28.17 10.68 12.70
N GLU A 373 28.59 10.61 13.97
CA GLU A 373 29.86 11.15 14.45
C GLU A 373 30.85 10.04 14.88
N ILE A 374 30.78 8.87 14.24
CA ILE A 374 31.54 7.66 14.62
C ILE A 374 32.99 7.77 14.17
N LYS A 375 33.90 7.37 15.06
CA LYS A 375 35.36 7.31 14.79
C LYS A 375 35.93 5.90 14.94
N ASP A 376 35.50 5.23 16.01
CA ASP A 376 35.94 3.91 16.39
C ASP A 376 34.89 2.89 15.97
N ILE A 377 35.33 1.92 15.17
CA ILE A 377 34.51 0.81 14.67
C ILE A 377 35.07 -0.55 15.09
N ASP A 378 36.07 -0.60 15.99
CA ASP A 378 36.55 -1.84 16.61
C ASP A 378 35.40 -2.71 17.16
N PRO A 379 34.36 -2.14 17.80
CA PRO A 379 33.23 -2.94 18.28
C PRO A 379 32.49 -3.74 17.21
N LEU A 380 32.55 -3.33 15.95
CA LEU A 380 31.84 -3.97 14.85
C LEU A 380 32.56 -5.22 14.31
N ALA A 381 33.81 -5.48 14.72
CA ALA A 381 34.65 -6.55 14.16
C ALA A 381 34.08 -7.96 14.31
N ASN A 382 33.19 -8.18 15.28
CA ASN A 382 32.61 -9.49 15.57
C ASN A 382 31.22 -9.70 14.96
N LEU A 383 30.70 -8.73 14.21
CA LEU A 383 29.40 -8.84 13.54
C LEU A 383 29.53 -9.63 12.22
N THR A 384 30.07 -10.83 12.30
CA THR A 384 30.55 -11.61 11.14
C THR A 384 29.44 -12.06 10.19
N GLN A 385 28.18 -11.94 10.60
CA GLN A 385 27.00 -12.25 9.79
C GLN A 385 26.57 -11.09 8.88
N LEU A 386 27.20 -9.90 9.01
CA LEU A 386 26.89 -8.74 8.19
C LEU A 386 27.12 -9.02 6.71
N THR A 387 26.08 -8.76 5.92
CA THR A 387 26.11 -8.76 4.46
C THR A 387 25.97 -7.35 3.90
N PHE A 388 25.33 -6.44 4.64
CA PHE A 388 25.20 -5.03 4.33
C PHE A 388 25.72 -4.17 5.50
N LEU A 389 26.65 -3.26 5.21
CA LEU A 389 27.15 -2.29 6.19
C LEU A 389 27.29 -0.90 5.54
N HIS A 390 26.58 0.08 6.11
CA HIS A 390 26.64 1.47 5.68
C HIS A 390 27.21 2.35 6.79
N LEU A 391 28.37 2.97 6.52
CA LEU A 391 29.15 3.80 7.44
C LEU A 391 29.58 5.13 6.78
N SER A 392 28.93 5.51 5.68
CA SER A 392 29.25 6.77 5.00
C SER A 392 29.02 7.98 5.91
N ASP A 393 29.69 9.09 5.62
CA ASP A 393 29.47 10.37 6.32
C ASP A 393 29.72 10.25 7.83
N ASN A 394 30.91 9.78 8.18
CA ASN A 394 31.39 9.62 9.56
C ASN A 394 32.82 10.17 9.68
N GLN A 395 33.52 9.87 10.78
CA GLN A 395 34.88 10.36 11.07
C GLN A 395 35.88 9.19 11.20
N ILE A 396 35.63 8.10 10.46
CA ILE A 396 36.39 6.84 10.55
C ILE A 396 37.75 6.99 9.87
N LYS A 397 38.79 6.43 10.51
CA LYS A 397 40.18 6.45 10.01
C LYS A 397 40.72 5.06 9.74
N ASP A 398 40.46 4.15 10.67
CA ASP A 398 40.92 2.77 10.62
C ASP A 398 39.76 1.86 10.24
N VAL A 399 39.98 1.07 9.19
CA VAL A 399 39.03 0.08 8.67
C VAL A 399 39.50 -1.35 8.89
N ALA A 400 40.62 -1.56 9.60
CA ALA A 400 41.11 -2.88 9.97
C ALA A 400 40.07 -3.75 10.69
N PRO A 401 39.18 -3.21 11.56
CA PRO A 401 38.11 -3.99 12.18
C PRO A 401 37.17 -4.69 11.20
N LEU A 402 37.01 -4.14 9.99
CA LEU A 402 36.10 -4.69 8.99
C LEU A 402 36.69 -5.91 8.25
N ALA A 403 37.98 -6.21 8.42
CA ALA A 403 38.66 -7.27 7.69
C ALA A 403 38.15 -8.69 8.01
N SER A 404 37.52 -8.88 9.17
CA SER A 404 36.90 -10.13 9.61
C SER A 404 35.49 -10.36 9.02
N LEU A 405 34.86 -9.32 8.47
CA LEU A 405 33.47 -9.34 8.00
C LEU A 405 33.35 -9.93 6.59
N THR A 406 33.84 -11.16 6.43
CA THR A 406 34.03 -11.82 5.13
C THR A 406 32.73 -12.12 4.35
N GLN A 407 31.56 -11.97 4.97
CA GLN A 407 30.24 -12.13 4.34
C GLN A 407 29.70 -10.84 3.71
N LEU A 408 30.40 -9.71 3.84
CA LEU A 408 29.96 -8.43 3.28
C LEU A 408 29.84 -8.49 1.75
N LYS A 409 28.63 -8.14 1.27
CA LYS A 409 28.29 -7.94 -0.13
C LYS A 409 28.19 -6.46 -0.48
N HIS A 410 27.74 -5.65 0.48
CA HIS A 410 27.57 -4.21 0.32
C HIS A 410 28.29 -3.48 1.45
N LEU A 411 29.27 -2.66 1.09
CA LEU A 411 30.04 -1.84 2.03
C LEU A 411 30.13 -0.40 1.53
N HIS A 412 29.61 0.52 2.34
CA HIS A 412 29.58 1.94 2.03
C HIS A 412 30.35 2.73 3.09
N LEU A 413 31.45 3.37 2.67
CA LEU A 413 32.40 4.09 3.52
C LEU A 413 32.66 5.53 3.02
N ARG A 414 31.75 6.10 2.22
CA ARG A 414 31.97 7.42 1.61
C ARG A 414 32.18 8.50 2.67
N ASN A 415 32.86 9.58 2.31
CA ASN A 415 32.99 10.78 3.15
C ASN A 415 33.43 10.47 4.60
N ASN A 416 34.58 9.82 4.74
CA ASN A 416 35.23 9.55 6.02
C ASN A 416 36.68 10.11 6.01
N GLU A 417 37.49 9.76 7.01
CA GLU A 417 38.90 10.17 7.12
C GLU A 417 39.88 9.02 6.81
N ILE A 418 39.46 8.05 5.98
CA ILE A 418 40.20 6.82 5.68
C ILE A 418 41.38 7.11 4.75
N LYS A 419 42.57 6.60 5.12
CA LYS A 419 43.81 6.76 4.32
C LYS A 419 44.31 5.46 3.71
N ASP A 420 44.06 4.34 4.38
CA ASP A 420 44.57 3.03 4.01
C ASP A 420 43.42 2.02 4.01
N ILE A 421 43.24 1.34 2.87
CA ILE A 421 42.25 0.28 2.66
C ILE A 421 42.91 -1.08 2.39
N ALA A 422 44.23 -1.19 2.47
CA ALA A 422 44.99 -2.41 2.20
C ALA A 422 44.68 -3.55 3.18
N ARG A 423 43.91 -3.28 4.24
CA ARG A 423 43.41 -4.26 5.21
C ARG A 423 42.06 -4.89 4.83
N LEU A 424 41.41 -4.42 3.77
CA LEU A 424 40.15 -4.97 3.26
C LEU A 424 40.25 -6.07 2.16
N PRO A 425 41.41 -6.61 1.71
CA PRO A 425 41.47 -7.48 0.52
C PRO A 425 40.82 -8.86 0.73
N ASN A 426 40.44 -9.21 1.97
CA ASN A 426 39.78 -10.48 2.29
C ASN A 426 38.27 -10.47 2.03
N LEU A 427 37.70 -9.32 1.66
CA LEU A 427 36.27 -9.17 1.34
C LEU A 427 36.00 -9.60 -0.12
N THR A 428 36.07 -10.89 -0.39
CA THR A 428 36.00 -11.45 -1.75
C THR A 428 34.58 -11.58 -2.32
N GLN A 429 33.56 -11.34 -1.50
CA GLN A 429 32.12 -11.47 -1.84
C GLN A 429 31.44 -10.14 -2.15
N MET A 430 32.21 -9.05 -2.31
CA MET A 430 31.66 -7.70 -2.48
C MET A 430 31.05 -7.48 -3.87
N ASP A 431 29.76 -7.17 -3.89
CA ASP A 431 29.01 -6.74 -5.07
C ASP A 431 29.01 -5.21 -5.23
N ASN A 432 28.95 -4.49 -4.11
CA ASN A 432 28.92 -3.03 -4.09
C ASN A 432 29.88 -2.47 -3.04
N PHE A 433 30.81 -1.64 -3.48
CA PHE A 433 31.77 -0.96 -2.62
C PHE A 433 31.85 0.51 -2.97
N SER A 434 31.82 1.36 -1.95
CA SER A 434 32.04 2.79 -2.13
C SER A 434 32.92 3.36 -1.03
N VAL A 435 33.92 4.14 -1.42
CA VAL A 435 34.90 4.76 -0.52
C VAL A 435 35.25 6.20 -0.96
N ASP A 436 34.46 6.74 -1.89
CA ASP A 436 34.64 8.10 -2.44
C ASP A 436 34.59 9.15 -1.32
N GLY A 437 35.28 10.28 -1.50
CA GLY A 437 35.32 11.36 -0.50
C GLY A 437 36.24 11.10 0.70
N ASN A 438 37.08 10.05 0.65
CA ASN A 438 38.12 9.78 1.64
C ASN A 438 39.51 10.24 1.17
N PRO A 439 40.42 10.66 2.07
CA PRO A 439 41.80 11.01 1.76
C PRO A 439 42.70 9.77 1.56
N ILE A 440 42.31 8.85 0.67
CA ILE A 440 43.03 7.58 0.42
C ILE A 440 44.37 7.84 -0.26
N ASP A 441 45.44 7.20 0.23
CA ASP A 441 46.74 7.26 -0.44
C ASP A 441 46.66 6.59 -1.83
N PRO A 442 47.02 7.30 -2.92
CA PRO A 442 46.99 6.76 -4.28
C PRO A 442 47.75 5.45 -4.47
N HIS A 443 48.75 5.15 -3.65
CA HIS A 443 49.51 3.90 -3.73
C HIS A 443 48.64 2.67 -3.42
N PHE A 444 47.60 2.80 -2.59
CA PHE A 444 46.70 1.70 -2.25
C PHE A 444 45.60 1.48 -3.28
N CYS A 445 45.40 2.42 -4.20
CA CYS A 445 44.45 2.29 -5.31
C CYS A 445 44.98 1.46 -6.50
N LEU A 446 46.25 1.05 -6.46
CA LEU A 446 46.90 0.27 -7.53
C LEU A 446 46.42 -1.20 -7.60
N PHE A 447 45.81 -1.74 -6.54
CA PHE A 447 45.42 -3.16 -6.48
C PHE A 447 43.98 -3.45 -6.91
N ASN A 448 43.11 -2.44 -7.07
CA ASN A 448 41.77 -2.63 -7.65
C ASN A 448 41.21 -1.30 -8.22
N TRP A 449 41.57 -1.00 -9.47
CA TRP A 449 41.33 0.30 -10.12
C TRP A 449 39.85 0.69 -10.35
N GLN A 450 38.89 -0.21 -10.15
CA GLN A 450 37.46 0.10 -10.21
C GLN A 450 36.92 0.79 -8.95
N ILE A 451 37.66 0.72 -7.84
CA ILE A 451 37.22 1.12 -6.49
C ILE A 451 37.55 2.58 -6.16
N CYS A 452 38.58 3.17 -6.75
CA CYS A 452 39.08 4.51 -6.41
C CYS A 452 38.88 5.55 -7.52
N ARG A 453 37.74 5.58 -8.22
CA ARG A 453 37.55 6.63 -9.25
C ARG A 453 37.38 8.00 -8.59
N PRO A 454 38.22 9.00 -8.91
CA PRO A 454 37.92 10.39 -8.56
C PRO A 454 36.88 10.91 -9.56
N PHE A 455 35.81 11.54 -9.07
CA PHE A 455 35.05 12.51 -9.85
C PHE A 455 35.25 13.89 -9.25
#